data_AF-A0A962WUR3-F1
#
_entry.id   AF-A0A962WUR3-F1
#
_cell.length_a   1.000
_cell.length_b   1.000
_cell.length_c   1.000
_cell.angle_alpha   90.00
_cell.angle_beta   90.00
_cell.angle_gamma   90.00
#
_symmetry.space_group_name_H-M   'P 1'
#
loop_
_entity.id
_entity.type
_entity.pdbx_description
1 polymer ?
#
loop_
_entity_poly.entity_id
_entity_poly.type
_entity_poly.pdbx_seq_one_letter_code
_entity_poly.pdbx_strand_id
1 'polypeptide(L)'
;MMIFTANYTMVTLVAAIAATLAATATAALGWPVWAMFIGWVAFFTGESTIKGSLATFGCLAIGIILGNFAATVVGLLMPSLGFLAFAPVVFVVAFIVVTLRAVSVLNNIPAYFLGLIAFFAAHIPPSLASVATLLAITALGSFAAYCTRYLQSRLMQRNNASTH
;
A
#
# COMPACT_ATOMS: atom_id res chain seq x y z
N MET A 1 0.50 31.26 13.99
CA MET A 1 1.20 30.42 14.98
C MET A 1 0.32 29.22 15.27
N MET A 2 0.69 28.02 14.83
CA MET A 2 -0.11 26.80 15.03
C MET A 2 0.16 26.29 16.45
N ILE A 3 -0.83 26.34 17.34
CA ILE A 3 -0.70 25.78 18.70
C ILE A 3 -1.05 24.30 18.61
N PHE A 4 -0.06 23.44 18.73
CA PHE A 4 -0.28 21.99 18.83
C PHE A 4 -0.94 21.66 20.17
N THR A 5 -2.14 21.10 20.14
CA THR A 5 -2.82 20.63 21.35
C THR A 5 -2.18 19.33 21.85
N ALA A 6 -2.28 19.05 23.15
CA ALA A 6 -1.75 17.80 23.73
C ALA A 6 -2.30 16.54 23.02
N ASN A 7 -3.58 16.59 22.60
CA ASN A 7 -4.22 15.52 21.85
C ASN A 7 -3.58 15.31 20.48
N TYR A 8 -3.32 16.40 19.74
CA TYR A 8 -2.63 16.34 18.45
C TYR A 8 -1.23 15.75 18.58
N THR A 9 -0.47 16.18 19.60
CA THR A 9 0.87 15.65 19.87
C THR A 9 0.82 14.15 20.18
N MET A 10 -0.12 13.70 21.01
CA MET A 10 -0.26 12.27 21.35
C MET A 10 -0.60 11.40 20.14
N VAL A 11 -1.56 11.81 19.30
CA VAL A 11 -1.92 11.01 18.10
C VAL A 11 -0.77 10.98 17.10
N THR A 12 -0.01 12.07 16.99
CA THR A 12 1.20 12.15 16.14
C THR A 12 2.30 11.23 16.66
N LEU A 13 2.54 11.21 17.98
CA LEU A 13 3.51 10.31 18.60
C LEU A 13 3.18 8.84 18.34
N VAL A 14 1.91 8.45 18.44
CA VAL A 14 1.49 7.06 18.13
C VAL A 14 1.86 6.68 16.70
N ALA A 15 1.58 7.54 15.72
CA ALA A 15 1.92 7.28 14.32
C ALA A 15 3.45 7.19 14.11
N ALA A 16 4.20 8.12 14.71
CA ALA A 16 5.66 8.14 14.60
C ALA A 16 6.32 6.89 15.22
N ILE A 17 5.84 6.46 16.39
CA ILE A 17 6.36 5.26 17.07
C ILE A 17 6.04 4.01 16.25
N ALA A 18 4.79 3.85 15.80
CA ALA A 18 4.40 2.69 14.99
C ALA A 18 5.16 2.62 13.66
N ALA A 19 5.35 3.75 12.98
CA ALA A 19 6.17 3.82 11.76
C ALA A 19 7.64 3.47 12.04
N THR A 20 8.21 3.97 13.15
CA THR A 20 9.59 3.69 13.55
C THR A 20 9.78 2.20 13.82
N LEU A 21 8.89 1.58 14.59
CA LEU A 21 8.94 0.15 14.89
C LEU A 21 8.80 -0.70 13.63
N ALA A 22 7.86 -0.37 12.75
CA ALA A 22 7.66 -1.10 11.49
C ALA A 22 8.86 -0.96 10.54
N ALA A 23 9.42 0.25 10.40
CA ALA A 23 10.61 0.50 9.59
C ALA A 23 11.83 -0.23 10.14
N THR A 24 12.00 -0.25 11.46
CA THR A 24 13.10 -0.96 12.13
C THR A 24 12.98 -2.47 11.93
N ALA A 25 11.78 -3.03 12.13
CA ALA A 25 11.52 -4.45 11.90
C ALA A 25 11.75 -4.83 10.43
N THR A 26 11.30 -3.98 9.49
CA THR A 26 11.51 -4.18 8.05
C THR A 26 13.00 -4.19 7.71
N ALA A 27 13.75 -3.21 8.22
CA ALA A 27 15.20 -3.13 8.00
C ALA A 27 15.95 -4.31 8.64
N ALA A 28 15.54 -4.76 9.83
CA ALA A 28 16.13 -5.92 10.51
C ALA A 28 15.92 -7.24 9.74
N LEU A 29 14.83 -7.35 8.98
CA LEU A 29 14.57 -8.47 8.07
C LEU A 29 15.31 -8.35 6.72
N GLY A 30 16.09 -7.28 6.51
CA GLY A 30 16.76 -7.00 5.23
C GLY A 30 15.81 -6.58 4.11
N TRP A 31 14.58 -6.20 4.45
CA TRP A 31 13.57 -5.80 3.47
C TRP A 31 13.62 -4.29 3.16
N PRO A 32 13.22 -3.88 1.95
CA PRO A 32 13.17 -2.47 1.58
C PRO A 32 12.08 -1.72 2.39
N VAL A 33 12.52 -0.77 3.23
CA VAL A 33 11.63 0.04 4.08
C VAL A 33 10.63 0.85 3.26
N TRP A 34 11.01 1.32 2.08
CA TRP A 34 10.10 2.08 1.20
C TRP A 34 8.86 1.26 0.80
N ALA A 35 9.01 -0.04 0.57
CA ALA A 35 7.90 -0.91 0.17
C ALA A 35 6.94 -1.14 1.35
N MET A 36 7.44 -1.14 2.58
CA MET A 36 6.57 -1.18 3.77
C MET A 36 5.72 0.09 3.82
N PHE A 37 6.31 1.26 3.58
CA PHE A 37 5.56 2.52 3.52
C PHE A 37 4.52 2.56 2.40
N ILE A 38 4.72 1.87 1.28
CA ILE A 38 3.66 1.73 0.27
C ILE A 38 2.39 1.11 0.87
N GLY A 39 2.54 0.02 1.65
CA GLY A 39 1.42 -0.61 2.35
C GLY A 39 0.77 0.32 3.38
N TRP A 40 1.59 1.03 4.15
CA TRP A 40 1.10 2.03 5.11
C TRP A 40 0.28 3.13 4.42
N VAL A 41 0.80 3.71 3.32
CA VAL A 41 0.10 4.75 2.57
C VAL A 41 -1.17 4.20 1.93
N ALA A 42 -1.11 3.02 1.31
CA ALA A 42 -2.26 2.37 0.71
C ALA A 42 -3.40 2.23 1.72
N PHE A 43 -3.12 1.78 2.95
CA PHE A 43 -4.12 1.64 4.00
C PHE A 43 -4.97 2.91 4.24
N PHE A 44 -4.36 4.10 4.16
CA PHE A 44 -5.06 5.38 4.37
C PHE A 44 -5.79 5.92 3.15
N THR A 45 -5.69 5.26 1.99
CA THR A 45 -6.45 5.64 0.79
C THR A 45 -7.89 5.12 0.79
N GLY A 46 -8.19 4.12 1.63
CA GLY A 46 -9.50 3.46 1.69
C GLY A 46 -10.37 3.89 2.86
N GLU A 47 -11.50 3.22 3.01
CA GLU A 47 -12.41 3.46 4.13
C GLU A 47 -11.78 3.10 5.49
N SER A 48 -12.23 3.78 6.54
CA SER A 48 -11.77 3.59 7.91
C SER A 48 -12.22 2.25 8.55
N THR A 49 -13.09 1.49 7.88
CA THR A 49 -13.59 0.20 8.35
C THR A 49 -12.56 -0.92 8.16
N ILE A 50 -12.65 -1.98 8.98
CA ILE A 50 -11.79 -3.17 8.82
C ILE A 50 -11.99 -3.80 7.44
N LYS A 51 -13.26 -3.92 7.00
CA LYS A 51 -13.61 -4.44 5.68
C LYS A 51 -13.00 -3.60 4.56
N GLY A 52 -13.10 -2.27 4.66
CA GLY A 52 -12.51 -1.35 3.69
C GLY A 52 -10.98 -1.39 3.67
N SER A 53 -10.35 -1.66 4.81
CA SER A 53 -8.89 -1.82 4.88
C SER A 53 -8.41 -3.11 4.24
N LEU A 54 -9.14 -4.22 4.44
CA LEU A 54 -8.84 -5.48 3.78
C LEU A 54 -9.09 -5.40 2.26
N ALA A 55 -10.17 -4.73 1.85
CA ALA A 55 -10.46 -4.42 0.44
C ALA A 55 -9.34 -3.59 -0.20
N THR A 56 -8.85 -2.57 0.51
CA THR A 56 -7.75 -1.71 0.07
C THR A 56 -6.45 -2.49 -0.09
N PHE A 57 -6.13 -3.37 0.87
CA PHE A 57 -5.00 -4.28 0.73
C PHE A 57 -5.19 -5.25 -0.45
N GLY A 58 -6.41 -5.71 -0.70
CA GLY A 58 -6.75 -6.49 -1.89
C GLY A 58 -6.45 -5.75 -3.20
N CYS A 59 -6.82 -4.48 -3.29
CA CYS A 59 -6.50 -3.62 -4.44
C CYS A 59 -4.98 -3.47 -4.63
N LEU A 60 -4.25 -3.22 -3.54
CA LEU A 60 -2.79 -3.15 -3.54
C LEU A 60 -2.16 -4.47 -4.02
N ALA A 61 -2.64 -5.60 -3.51
CA ALA A 61 -2.14 -6.92 -3.85
C ALA A 61 -2.37 -7.25 -5.33
N ILE A 62 -3.56 -6.94 -5.85
CA ILE A 62 -3.86 -7.08 -7.28
C ILE A 62 -2.94 -6.18 -8.11
N GLY A 63 -2.67 -4.95 -7.66
CA GLY A 63 -1.70 -4.05 -8.30
C GLY A 63 -0.30 -4.67 -8.43
N ILE A 64 0.21 -5.30 -7.36
CA ILE A 64 1.51 -6.00 -7.38
C ILE A 64 1.49 -7.17 -8.36
N ILE A 65 0.41 -7.97 -8.35
CA ILE A 65 0.23 -9.11 -9.25
C ILE A 65 0.19 -8.65 -10.71
N LEU A 66 -0.54 -7.57 -11.00
CA LEU A 66 -0.61 -6.96 -12.33
C LEU A 66 0.75 -6.39 -12.75
N GLY A 67 1.54 -5.84 -11.83
CA GLY A 67 2.91 -5.38 -12.11
C GLY A 67 3.81 -6.52 -12.56
N ASN A 68 3.76 -7.65 -11.85
CA ASN A 68 4.47 -8.87 -12.23
C ASN A 68 4.05 -9.38 -13.62
N PHE A 69 2.74 -9.45 -13.85
CA PHE A 69 2.19 -9.85 -15.15
C PHE A 69 2.66 -8.89 -16.26
N ALA A 70 2.54 -7.58 -16.05
CA ALA A 70 2.93 -6.56 -17.00
C ALA A 70 4.41 -6.66 -17.38
N ALA A 71 5.30 -6.78 -16.39
CA ALA A 71 6.73 -6.93 -16.63
C ALA A 71 7.07 -8.22 -17.40
N THR A 72 6.36 -9.31 -17.12
CA THR A 72 6.50 -10.57 -17.86
C THR A 72 6.10 -10.39 -19.33
N VAL A 73 4.93 -9.79 -19.59
CA VAL A 73 4.42 -9.59 -20.96
C VAL A 73 5.29 -8.60 -21.73
N VAL A 74 5.74 -7.51 -21.10
CA VAL A 74 6.70 -6.59 -21.73
C VAL A 74 7.96 -7.36 -22.12
N GLY A 75 8.54 -8.16 -21.23
CA GLY A 75 9.74 -8.96 -21.52
C GLY A 75 9.56 -9.90 -22.73
N LEU A 76 8.38 -10.49 -22.89
CA LEU A 76 8.05 -11.35 -24.05
C LEU A 76 7.87 -10.57 -25.35
N LEU A 77 7.37 -9.32 -25.29
CA LEU A 77 7.12 -8.48 -26.46
C LEU A 77 8.34 -7.65 -26.88
N MET A 78 9.30 -7.43 -25.98
CA MET A 78 10.50 -6.63 -26.26
C MET A 78 11.29 -7.07 -27.50
N PRO A 79 11.51 -8.38 -27.77
CA PRO A 79 12.26 -8.81 -28.97
C PRO A 79 11.59 -8.45 -30.31
N SER A 80 10.26 -8.32 -30.35
CA SER A 80 9.51 -8.06 -31.58
C SER A 80 9.08 -6.60 -31.72
N LEU A 81 8.73 -5.93 -30.63
CA LEU A 81 8.19 -4.57 -30.63
C LEU A 81 9.16 -3.52 -30.08
N GLY A 82 10.27 -3.94 -29.47
CA GLY A 82 11.18 -3.03 -28.76
C GLY A 82 10.42 -2.17 -27.75
N PHE A 83 10.74 -0.88 -27.70
CA PHE A 83 10.11 0.07 -26.79
C PHE A 83 8.58 0.19 -26.96
N LEU A 84 8.04 -0.13 -28.13
CA LEU A 84 6.59 -0.10 -28.35
C LEU A 84 5.84 -1.18 -27.55
N ALA A 85 6.53 -2.18 -27.00
CA ALA A 85 5.95 -3.20 -26.12
C ALA A 85 5.24 -2.60 -24.88
N PHE A 86 5.71 -1.45 -24.39
CA PHE A 86 5.11 -0.81 -23.21
C PHE A 86 3.70 -0.29 -23.46
N ALA A 87 3.45 0.32 -24.63
CA ALA A 87 2.16 0.97 -24.91
C ALA A 87 0.94 0.03 -24.80
N PRO A 88 0.89 -1.14 -25.47
CA PRO A 88 -0.26 -2.03 -25.35
C PRO A 88 -0.39 -2.63 -23.95
N VAL A 89 0.73 -2.95 -23.28
CA VAL A 89 0.69 -3.53 -21.93
C VAL A 89 0.16 -2.52 -20.91
N VAL A 90 0.69 -1.29 -20.92
CA VAL A 90 0.23 -0.21 -20.03
C VAL A 90 -1.23 0.11 -20.30
N PHE A 91 -1.65 0.16 -21.58
CA PHE A 91 -3.06 0.38 -21.93
C PHE A 91 -3.96 -0.71 -21.33
N VAL A 92 -3.62 -1.98 -21.52
CA VAL A 92 -4.43 -3.10 -21.01
C VAL A 92 -4.48 -3.09 -19.48
N VAL A 93 -3.36 -2.90 -18.81
CA VAL A 93 -3.30 -2.84 -17.33
C VAL A 93 -4.10 -1.67 -16.80
N ALA A 94 -3.94 -0.47 -17.38
CA ALA A 94 -4.70 0.70 -16.99
C ALA A 94 -6.21 0.50 -17.23
N PHE A 95 -6.58 -0.09 -18.37
CA PHE A 95 -7.96 -0.41 -18.68
C PHE A 95 -8.57 -1.36 -17.65
N ILE A 96 -7.86 -2.42 -17.27
CA ILE A 96 -8.27 -3.35 -16.20
C ILE A 96 -8.47 -2.60 -14.88
N VAL A 97 -7.44 -1.87 -14.41
CA VAL A 97 -7.48 -1.16 -13.12
C VAL A 97 -8.62 -0.14 -13.08
N VAL A 98 -8.80 0.64 -14.14
CA VAL A 98 -9.87 1.65 -14.20
C VAL A 98 -11.24 0.97 -14.28
N THR A 99 -11.38 -0.16 -14.98
CA THR A 99 -12.66 -0.90 -15.04
C THR A 99 -13.04 -1.52 -13.70
N LEU A 100 -12.06 -1.96 -12.88
CA LEU A 100 -12.29 -2.51 -11.54
C LEU A 100 -12.97 -1.51 -10.58
N ARG A 101 -12.98 -0.22 -10.91
CA ARG A 101 -13.77 0.80 -10.19
C ARG A 101 -15.26 0.49 -10.12
N ALA A 102 -15.78 -0.29 -11.08
CA ALA A 102 -17.17 -0.73 -11.09
C ALA A 102 -17.48 -1.77 -10.00
N VAL A 103 -16.45 -2.41 -9.43
CA VAL A 103 -16.59 -3.37 -8.32
C VAL A 103 -16.58 -2.60 -7.01
N SER A 104 -17.74 -2.43 -6.38
CA SER A 104 -17.92 -1.58 -5.18
C SER A 104 -16.94 -1.87 -4.04
N VAL A 105 -16.63 -3.15 -3.80
CA VAL A 105 -15.71 -3.58 -2.74
C VAL A 105 -14.25 -3.29 -3.09
N LEU A 106 -13.89 -3.29 -4.38
CA LEU A 106 -12.51 -3.15 -4.85
C LEU A 106 -12.29 -1.81 -5.58
N ASN A 107 -13.04 -0.77 -5.21
CA ASN A 107 -12.96 0.54 -5.85
C ASN A 107 -11.92 1.45 -5.19
N ASN A 108 -10.64 1.03 -5.19
CA ASN A 108 -9.54 1.84 -4.68
C ASN A 108 -8.40 1.93 -5.72
N ILE A 109 -8.61 2.77 -6.73
CA ILE A 109 -7.64 3.03 -7.81
C ILE A 109 -6.25 3.42 -7.28
N PRO A 110 -6.10 4.34 -6.31
CA PRO A 110 -4.79 4.66 -5.74
C PRO A 110 -4.03 3.43 -5.23
N ALA A 111 -4.70 2.51 -4.54
CA ALA A 111 -4.06 1.31 -4.01
C ALA A 111 -3.56 0.37 -5.14
N TYR A 112 -4.31 0.20 -6.23
CA TYR A 112 -3.82 -0.56 -7.40
C TYR A 112 -2.54 0.03 -7.98
N PHE A 113 -2.52 1.35 -8.19
CA PHE A 113 -1.35 2.02 -8.74
C PHE A 113 -0.15 1.99 -7.78
N LEU A 114 -0.37 2.11 -6.48
CA LEU A 114 0.68 1.90 -5.48
C LEU A 114 1.29 0.49 -5.57
N GLY A 115 0.47 -0.53 -5.85
CA GLY A 115 0.95 -1.90 -6.04
C GLY A 115 1.77 -2.08 -7.31
N LEU A 116 1.32 -1.49 -8.42
CA LEU A 116 2.07 -1.44 -9.68
C LEU A 116 3.41 -0.74 -9.51
N ILE A 117 3.39 0.45 -8.89
CA ILE A 117 4.59 1.24 -8.59
C ILE A 117 5.54 0.43 -7.72
N ALA A 118 5.05 -0.24 -6.67
CA ALA A 118 5.90 -1.07 -5.81
C ALA A 118 6.58 -2.19 -6.58
N PHE A 119 5.88 -2.87 -7.48
CA PHE A 119 6.50 -3.92 -8.29
C PHE A 119 7.62 -3.37 -9.18
N PHE A 120 7.35 -2.30 -9.93
CA PHE A 120 8.35 -1.73 -10.85
C PHE A 120 9.52 -1.04 -10.12
N ALA A 121 9.26 -0.36 -9.01
CA ALA A 121 10.29 0.30 -8.20
C ALA A 121 11.24 -0.69 -7.52
N ALA A 122 10.82 -1.94 -7.31
CA ALA A 122 11.67 -2.96 -6.73
C ALA A 122 12.79 -3.43 -7.67
N HIS A 123 12.64 -3.21 -8.99
CA HIS A 123 13.60 -3.66 -10.00
C HIS A 123 14.00 -5.15 -9.87
N ILE A 124 13.06 -5.98 -9.39
CA ILE A 124 13.25 -7.42 -9.24
C ILE A 124 12.68 -8.19 -10.43
N PRO A 125 13.23 -9.36 -10.79
CA PRO A 125 12.69 -10.18 -11.86
C PRO A 125 11.24 -10.61 -11.59
N PRO A 126 10.38 -10.70 -12.62
CA PRO A 126 9.03 -11.23 -12.47
C PRO A 126 9.05 -12.69 -12.00
N SER A 127 8.41 -12.94 -10.85
CA SER A 127 8.25 -14.28 -10.28
C SER A 127 7.19 -14.29 -9.17
N LEU A 128 6.68 -15.47 -8.83
CA LEU A 128 5.79 -15.64 -7.66
C LEU A 128 6.49 -15.26 -6.35
N ALA A 129 7.81 -15.51 -6.24
CA ALA A 129 8.59 -15.14 -5.06
C ALA A 129 8.71 -13.61 -4.90
N SER A 130 8.86 -12.89 -6.01
CA SER A 130 8.87 -11.41 -6.05
C SER A 130 7.54 -10.85 -5.56
N VAL A 131 6.44 -11.41 -6.04
CA VAL A 131 5.08 -11.04 -5.60
C VAL A 131 4.91 -11.33 -4.11
N ALA A 132 5.22 -12.54 -3.65
CA ALA A 132 5.06 -12.93 -2.26
C ALA A 132 5.88 -12.04 -1.31
N THR A 133 7.12 -11.72 -1.68
CA THR A 133 7.99 -10.81 -0.92
C THR A 133 7.38 -9.42 -0.80
N LEU A 134 6.94 -8.81 -1.92
CA LEU A 134 6.34 -7.48 -1.89
C LEU A 134 5.01 -7.44 -1.13
N LEU A 135 4.20 -8.49 -1.25
CA LEU A 135 2.97 -8.64 -0.47
C LEU A 135 3.26 -8.71 1.04
N ALA A 136 4.28 -9.48 1.46
CA ALA A 136 4.65 -9.58 2.87
C ALA A 136 5.13 -8.23 3.43
N ILE A 137 5.98 -7.51 2.69
CA ILE A 137 6.52 -6.21 3.11
C ILE A 137 5.40 -5.16 3.21
N THR A 138 4.53 -5.08 2.19
CA THR A 138 3.40 -4.14 2.19
C THR A 138 2.32 -4.51 3.20
N ALA A 139 2.12 -5.81 3.49
CA ALA A 139 1.21 -6.26 4.55
C ALA A 139 1.70 -5.79 5.93
N LEU A 140 3.01 -5.87 6.20
CA LEU A 140 3.59 -5.35 7.45
C LEU A 140 3.31 -3.86 7.62
N GLY A 141 3.45 -3.06 6.55
CA GLY A 141 3.14 -1.63 6.59
C GLY A 141 1.66 -1.33 6.79
N SER A 142 0.79 -2.07 6.10
CA SER A 142 -0.66 -1.97 6.27
C SER A 142 -1.10 -2.34 7.69
N PHE A 143 -0.46 -3.35 8.28
CA PHE A 143 -0.70 -3.76 9.66
C PHE A 143 -0.26 -2.69 10.66
N ALA A 144 0.91 -2.07 10.46
CA ALA A 144 1.37 -1.00 11.33
C ALA A 144 0.49 0.27 11.23
N ALA A 145 -0.01 0.58 10.04
CA ALA A 145 -1.01 1.63 9.84
C ALA A 145 -2.34 1.31 10.55
N TYR A 146 -2.76 0.05 10.52
CA TYR A 146 -3.92 -0.43 11.29
C TYR A 146 -3.75 -0.22 12.80
N CYS A 147 -2.63 -0.65 13.37
CA CYS A 147 -2.31 -0.45 14.77
C CYS A 147 -2.33 1.03 15.15
N THR A 148 -1.78 1.88 14.30
CA THR A 148 -1.79 3.35 14.49
C THR A 148 -3.21 3.89 14.58
N ARG A 149 -4.06 3.58 13.59
CA ARG A 149 -5.45 4.04 13.57
C ARG A 149 -6.23 3.51 14.76
N TYR A 150 -6.03 2.25 15.12
CA TYR A 150 -6.68 1.65 16.29
C TYR A 150 -6.32 2.37 17.58
N LEU A 151 -5.03 2.59 17.85
CA LEU A 151 -4.57 3.28 19.05
C LEU A 151 -5.02 4.75 19.09
N GLN A 152 -4.95 5.47 17.97
CA GLN A 152 -5.43 6.84 17.88
C GLN A 152 -6.93 6.94 18.17
N SER A 153 -7.74 6.02 17.63
CA SER A 153 -9.19 6.01 17.89
C SER A 153 -9.53 5.82 19.37
N ARG A 154 -8.76 4.96 20.08
CA ARG A 154 -8.92 4.72 21.52
C ARG A 154 -8.54 5.95 22.35
N LEU A 155 -7.46 6.64 21.98
CA LEU A 155 -7.04 7.86 22.68
C LEU A 155 -8.08 8.98 22.54
N MET A 156 -8.62 9.18 21.33
CA MET A 156 -9.65 10.18 21.08
C MET A 156 -10.96 9.87 21.84
N GLN A 157 -11.38 8.61 21.90
CA GLN A 157 -12.56 8.19 22.67
C GLN A 157 -12.39 8.44 24.18
N ARG A 158 -11.21 8.16 24.75
CA ARG A 158 -10.94 8.39 26.19
C ARG A 158 -11.00 9.88 26.54
N ASN A 159 -10.45 10.74 25.70
CA ASN A 159 -10.43 12.18 25.96
C ASN A 159 -11.83 12.80 25.98
N ASN A 160 -12.74 12.33 25.12
CA ASN A 160 -14.14 12.78 25.11
C ASN A 160 -14.93 12.31 26.34
N ALA A 161 -14.55 11.18 26.94
CA ALA A 161 -15.18 10.67 28.17
C ALA A 161 -14.71 11.40 29.44
N SER A 162 -13.51 12.01 29.42
CA SER A 162 -12.98 12.79 30.55
C SER A 162 -13.44 14.26 30.61
N THR A 163 -14.16 14.72 29.59
CA THR A 163 -14.72 16.08 29.51
C THR A 163 -16.19 16.18 29.95
N HIS A 164 -16.77 15.07 30.43
CA HIS A 164 -18.09 14.99 31.04
C HIS A 164 -17.96 14.56 32.51
#